data_AF-A0A1J3CNK5-F1
#
_entry.id   AF-A0A1J3CNK5-F1
#
_cell.length_a   1.000
_cell.length_b   1.000
_cell.length_c   1.000
_cell.angle_alpha   90.00
_cell.angle_beta   90.00
_cell.angle_gamma   90.00
#
_symmetry.space_group_name_H-M   'P 1'
#
loop_
_entity.id
_entity.type
_entity.pdbx_description
1 polymer ?
#
loop_
_entity_poly.entity_id
_entity_poly.type
_entity_poly.pdbx_seq_one_letter_code
_entity_poly.pdbx_strand_id
1 'polypeptide(L)'
;VVQRKRKLVSMAASSSSTVPPQHQVFINFRGKDLRHGFVSHLVATLKRSDINFFIDELEDRGEPLDTLLKRIESSRIALAIFSENYTNSNWCLKELDKIKECMDEGILVVIPIFYKVDPSTVRNLKGDFGDKL
;
A
#
# COMPACT_ATOMS: atom_id res chain seq x y z
N VAL A 1 43.50 -45.50 -23.91
CA VAL A 1 42.20 -45.17 -23.30
C VAL A 1 42.25 -43.71 -22.86
N VAL A 2 41.51 -42.83 -23.55
CA VAL A 2 41.49 -41.38 -23.29
C VAL A 2 40.64 -41.10 -22.05
N GLN A 3 41.21 -40.50 -21.00
CA GLN A 3 40.44 -40.06 -19.84
C GLN A 3 39.76 -38.71 -20.12
N ARG A 4 38.43 -38.72 -20.21
CA ARG A 4 37.60 -37.51 -20.26
C ARG A 4 37.54 -36.86 -18.88
N LYS A 5 38.11 -35.67 -18.72
CA LYS A 5 37.88 -34.81 -17.55
C LYS A 5 36.46 -34.25 -17.61
N ARG A 6 35.61 -34.57 -16.63
CA ARG A 6 34.29 -33.93 -16.45
C ARG A 6 34.50 -32.56 -15.81
N LYS A 7 34.07 -31.51 -16.48
CA LYS A 7 34.05 -30.13 -15.98
C LYS A 7 32.87 -29.99 -15.03
N LEU A 8 33.13 -29.71 -13.75
CA LEU A 8 32.09 -29.38 -12.79
C LEU A 8 31.57 -27.96 -13.09
N VAL A 9 30.29 -27.81 -13.38
CA VAL A 9 29.65 -26.49 -13.50
C VAL A 9 29.13 -26.12 -12.11
N SER A 10 29.72 -25.08 -11.52
CA SER A 10 29.23 -24.48 -10.28
C SER A 10 28.02 -23.61 -10.60
N MET A 11 26.82 -24.03 -10.20
CA MET A 11 25.66 -23.13 -10.15
C MET A 11 25.86 -22.17 -8.98
N ALA A 12 26.19 -20.92 -9.28
CA ALA A 12 26.09 -19.85 -8.30
C ALA A 12 24.61 -19.69 -7.94
N ALA A 13 24.24 -20.04 -6.70
CA ALA A 13 22.95 -19.67 -6.16
C ALA A 13 22.94 -18.13 -6.04
N SER A 14 22.17 -17.46 -6.90
CA SER A 14 21.81 -16.07 -6.67
C SER A 14 21.01 -16.01 -5.38
N SER A 15 21.69 -15.68 -4.27
CA SER A 15 21.02 -15.25 -3.06
C SER A 15 20.40 -13.91 -3.39
N SER A 16 19.11 -13.92 -3.75
CA SER A 16 18.32 -12.71 -3.72
C SER A 16 18.22 -12.31 -2.25
N SER A 17 19.15 -11.45 -1.80
CA SER A 17 19.03 -10.73 -0.55
C SER A 17 17.89 -9.74 -0.71
N THR A 18 16.66 -10.26 -0.63
CA THR A 18 15.49 -9.41 -0.43
C THR A 18 15.65 -8.79 0.94
N VAL A 19 16.14 -7.55 0.97
CA VAL A 19 16.02 -6.71 2.16
C VAL A 19 14.54 -6.78 2.55
N PRO A 20 14.20 -7.18 3.79
CA PRO A 20 12.81 -7.23 4.19
C PRO A 20 12.19 -5.86 3.93
N PRO A 21 11.01 -5.78 3.30
CA PRO A 21 10.34 -4.52 3.05
C PRO A 21 10.32 -3.70 4.34
N GLN A 22 10.81 -2.47 4.26
CA GLN A 22 11.02 -1.60 5.43
C GLN A 22 9.69 -1.30 6.14
N HIS A 23 8.57 -1.37 5.41
CA HIS A 23 7.21 -1.24 5.91
C HIS A 23 6.40 -2.47 5.49
N GLN A 24 5.66 -3.09 6.40
CA GLN A 24 4.83 -4.26 6.06
C GLN A 24 3.45 -3.83 5.55
N VAL A 25 2.90 -2.73 6.09
CA VAL A 25 1.55 -2.25 5.79
C VAL A 25 1.56 -0.77 5.37
N PHE A 26 1.06 -0.46 4.19
CA PHE A 26 0.75 0.89 3.74
C PHE A 26 -0.71 1.22 4.09
N ILE A 27 -0.97 2.35 4.76
CA ILE A 27 -2.33 2.77 5.16
C ILE A 27 -2.69 4.02 4.38
N ASN A 28 -3.61 3.87 3.44
CA ASN A 28 -4.11 4.92 2.56
C ASN A 28 -5.53 5.32 2.95
N PHE A 29 -5.72 6.58 3.29
CA PHE A 29 -7.01 7.11 3.71
C PHE A 29 -7.02 8.65 3.64
N ARG A 30 -8.22 9.24 3.72
CA ARG A 30 -8.38 10.69 3.84
C ARG A 30 -9.40 11.04 4.93
N GLY A 31 -9.17 12.17 5.60
CA GLY A 31 -10.12 12.79 6.53
C GLY A 31 -9.62 12.86 7.98
N LYS A 32 -9.73 14.04 8.59
CA LYS A 32 -9.36 14.32 9.99
C LYS A 32 -10.11 13.45 10.98
N ASP A 33 -11.42 13.31 10.80
CA ASP A 33 -12.26 12.51 11.70
C ASP A 33 -11.86 11.03 11.68
N LEU A 34 -11.51 10.52 10.49
CA LEU A 34 -11.05 9.15 10.32
C LEU A 34 -9.67 8.93 10.98
N ARG A 35 -8.78 9.93 10.88
CA ARG A 35 -7.44 9.95 11.50
C ARG A 35 -7.52 9.82 13.02
N HIS A 36 -8.32 10.68 13.66
CA HIS A 36 -8.42 10.73 15.12
C HIS A 36 -9.33 9.64 15.71
N GLY A 37 -10.20 9.04 14.89
CA GLY A 37 -11.05 7.91 15.27
C GLY A 37 -10.44 6.57 14.91
N PHE A 38 -11.04 5.90 13.92
CA PHE A 38 -10.73 4.52 13.54
C PHE A 38 -9.25 4.26 13.22
N VAL A 39 -8.60 5.16 12.47
CA VAL A 39 -7.20 4.97 12.07
C VAL A 39 -6.27 5.03 13.29
N SER A 40 -6.53 5.91 14.26
CA SER A 40 -5.73 5.96 15.50
C SER A 40 -5.72 4.62 16.25
N HIS A 41 -6.88 3.95 16.33
CA HIS A 41 -7.00 2.64 16.97
C HIS A 41 -6.34 1.52 16.16
N LEU A 42 -6.49 1.55 14.83
CA LEU A 42 -5.81 0.64 13.92
C LEU A 42 -4.29 0.72 14.11
N VAL A 43 -3.75 1.94 14.06
CA VAL A 43 -2.32 2.24 14.24
C VAL A 43 -1.83 1.80 15.60
N ALA A 44 -2.57 2.09 16.67
CA ALA A 44 -2.21 1.65 18.01
C ALA A 44 -2.18 0.11 18.12
N THR A 45 -3.07 -0.59 17.42
CA THR A 45 -3.09 -2.05 17.38
C THR A 45 -1.90 -2.62 16.59
N LEU A 46 -1.60 -2.06 15.41
CA LEU A 46 -0.44 -2.47 14.62
C LEU A 46 0.87 -2.28 15.39
N LYS A 47 1.02 -1.14 16.10
CA LYS A 47 2.16 -0.88 17.00
C LYS A 47 2.29 -1.94 18.10
N ARG A 48 1.18 -2.28 18.77
CA ARG A 48 1.18 -3.29 19.85
C ARG A 48 1.51 -4.70 19.35
N SER A 49 1.28 -4.96 18.07
CA SER A 49 1.57 -6.24 17.42
C SER A 49 2.93 -6.27 16.72
N ASP A 50 3.79 -5.26 16.93
CA ASP A 50 5.10 -5.11 16.28
C ASP A 50 5.04 -5.19 14.74
N ILE A 51 3.94 -4.71 14.14
CA ILE A 51 3.78 -4.63 12.69
C ILE A 51 4.25 -3.25 12.23
N ASN A 52 5.29 -3.22 11.39
CA ASN A 52 5.74 -1.98 10.76
C ASN A 52 4.72 -1.50 9.74
N PHE A 53 4.29 -0.26 9.85
CA PHE A 53 3.37 0.36 8.90
C PHE A 53 3.87 1.74 8.48
N PHE A 54 3.36 2.20 7.35
CA PHE A 54 3.45 3.58 6.90
C PHE A 54 2.03 4.14 6.78
N ILE A 55 1.83 5.32 7.34
CA ILE A 55 0.56 6.06 7.23
C ILE A 55 0.80 7.19 6.25
N ASP A 56 -0.10 7.36 5.29
CA ASP A 56 -0.13 8.61 4.55
C ASP A 56 -0.56 9.77 5.48
N GLU A 57 0.40 10.64 5.84
CA GLU A 57 0.20 11.74 6.78
C GLU A 57 -0.37 13.01 6.14
N LEU A 58 -0.78 12.97 4.87
CA LEU A 58 -1.15 14.19 4.13
C LEU A 58 -2.35 14.90 4.74
N GLU A 59 -2.09 16.00 5.44
CA GLU A 59 -3.06 17.07 5.59
C GLU A 59 -2.73 18.24 4.67
N ASP A 60 -1.50 18.74 4.62
CA ASP A 60 -1.21 19.93 3.78
C ASP A 60 0.14 19.96 3.04
N ARG A 61 1.16 19.20 3.47
CA ARG A 61 2.47 19.15 2.80
C ARG A 61 3.13 17.82 3.16
N GLY A 62 3.29 16.92 2.20
CA GLY A 62 3.96 15.65 2.44
C GLY A 62 4.83 15.26 1.27
N GLU A 63 5.85 14.48 1.59
CA GLU A 63 6.86 13.80 0.75
C GLU A 63 6.60 13.82 -0.77
N PRO A 64 7.64 14.05 -1.60
CA PRO A 64 7.52 13.95 -3.05
C PRO A 64 6.79 12.67 -3.46
N LEU A 65 5.95 12.76 -4.50
CA LEU A 65 5.15 11.63 -4.98
C LEU A 65 6.02 10.39 -5.14
N ASP A 66 7.19 10.58 -5.73
CA ASP A 66 8.20 9.54 -5.93
C ASP A 66 8.63 8.82 -4.65
N THR A 67 8.77 9.52 -3.52
CA THR A 67 9.10 8.89 -2.24
C THR A 67 7.95 8.01 -1.76
N LEU A 68 6.72 8.49 -1.93
CA LEU A 68 5.53 7.81 -1.44
C LEU A 68 5.17 6.59 -2.32
N LEU A 69 5.34 6.70 -3.64
CA LEU A 69 5.25 5.57 -4.57
C LEU A 69 6.26 4.46 -4.20
N LYS A 70 7.50 4.82 -3.86
CA LYS A 70 8.50 3.84 -3.37
C LYS A 70 8.09 3.18 -2.05
N ARG A 71 7.36 3.88 -1.17
CA ARG A 71 6.83 3.29 0.07
C ARG A 71 5.70 2.28 -0.23
N ILE A 72 4.87 2.54 -1.23
CA ILE A 72 3.86 1.59 -1.72
C ILE A 72 4.53 0.35 -2.30
N GLU A 73 5.50 0.52 -3.20
CA GLU A 73 6.25 -0.59 -3.83
C GLU A 73 7.06 -1.41 -2.82
N SER A 74 7.52 -0.79 -1.74
CA SER A 74 8.25 -1.47 -0.66
C SER A 74 7.33 -2.00 0.45
N SER A 75 6.00 -1.96 0.28
CA SER A 75 5.04 -2.53 1.23
C SER A 75 4.58 -3.92 0.79
N ARG A 76 4.17 -4.76 1.75
CA ARG A 76 3.58 -6.09 1.45
C ARG A 76 2.06 -6.03 1.33
N ILE A 77 1.45 -5.20 2.17
CA ILE A 77 0.00 -5.02 2.26
C ILE A 77 -0.31 -3.54 2.10
N ALA A 78 -1.36 -3.19 1.36
CA ALA A 78 -1.98 -1.88 1.41
C ALA A 78 -3.41 -1.98 1.95
N LEU A 79 -3.73 -1.15 2.94
CA LEU A 79 -5.08 -0.92 3.43
C LEU A 79 -5.62 0.34 2.74
N ALA A 80 -6.52 0.16 1.77
CA ALA A 80 -7.21 1.27 1.12
C ALA A 80 -8.53 1.53 1.86
N ILE A 81 -8.55 2.58 2.69
CA ILE A 81 -9.68 2.90 3.56
C ILE A 81 -10.57 3.94 2.88
N PHE A 82 -11.57 3.47 2.14
CA PHE A 82 -12.56 4.30 1.50
C PHE A 82 -13.49 4.94 2.53
N SER A 83 -13.66 6.25 2.43
CA SER A 83 -14.60 7.04 3.23
C SER A 83 -15.21 8.13 2.36
N GLU A 84 -16.20 8.85 2.88
CA GLU A 84 -16.88 9.93 2.16
C GLU A 84 -15.96 11.07 1.71
N ASN A 85 -14.78 11.22 2.34
CA ASN A 85 -13.81 12.27 2.03
C ASN A 85 -12.61 11.75 1.22
N TYR A 86 -12.64 10.50 0.79
CA TYR A 86 -11.52 9.86 0.10
C TYR A 86 -11.21 10.54 -1.23
N THR A 87 -12.24 10.83 -2.02
CA THR A 87 -12.15 11.43 -3.36
C THR A 87 -11.82 12.92 -3.33
N ASN A 88 -11.96 13.59 -2.18
CA ASN A 88 -11.63 15.01 -2.01
C ASN A 88 -10.14 15.34 -2.15
N SER A 89 -9.28 14.34 -2.33
CA SER A 89 -7.85 14.50 -2.48
C SER A 89 -7.35 13.81 -3.74
N ASN A 90 -7.02 14.61 -4.75
CA ASN A 90 -6.32 14.16 -5.96
C ASN A 90 -5.06 13.34 -5.63
N TRP A 91 -4.42 13.62 -4.49
CA TRP A 91 -3.28 12.86 -4.06
C TRP A 91 -3.64 11.45 -3.59
N CYS A 92 -4.67 11.33 -2.73
CA CYS A 92 -5.19 10.04 -2.28
C CYS A 92 -5.61 9.16 -3.48
N LEU A 93 -6.11 9.77 -4.57
CA LEU A 93 -6.45 9.07 -5.81
C LEU A 93 -5.21 8.60 -6.60
N LYS A 94 -4.14 9.41 -6.66
CA LYS A 94 -2.87 8.99 -7.29
C LYS A 94 -2.22 7.83 -6.53
N GLU A 95 -2.31 7.85 -5.21
CA GLU A 95 -1.86 6.73 -4.38
C GLU A 95 -2.67 5.46 -4.67
N LEU A 96 -3.99 5.59 -4.80
CA LEU A 96 -4.86 4.47 -5.15
C LEU A 96 -4.50 3.87 -6.52
N ASP A 97 -4.23 4.72 -7.50
CA ASP A 97 -3.81 4.30 -8.84
C ASP A 97 -2.50 3.50 -8.78
N LYS A 98 -1.52 3.97 -7.99
CA LYS A 98 -0.28 3.21 -7.78
C LYS A 98 -0.51 1.89 -7.04
N ILE A 99 -1.35 1.90 -5.99
CA ILE A 99 -1.71 0.68 -5.26
C ILE A 99 -2.34 -0.34 -6.22
N LYS A 100 -3.18 0.12 -7.15
CA LYS A 100 -3.80 -0.74 -8.18
C LYS A 100 -2.77 -1.30 -9.14
N GLU A 101 -1.83 -0.49 -9.63
CA GLU A 101 -0.71 -0.93 -10.47
C GLU A 101 0.11 -2.03 -9.76
N CYS A 102 0.54 -1.79 -8.53
CA CYS A 102 1.31 -2.76 -7.74
C CYS A 102 0.51 -4.04 -7.44
N MET A 103 -0.81 -3.95 -7.27
CA MET A 103 -1.68 -5.12 -7.11
C MET A 103 -1.74 -5.95 -8.39
N ASP A 104 -1.90 -5.30 -9.54
CA ASP A 104 -1.97 -5.97 -10.85
C ASP A 104 -0.65 -6.65 -11.22
N GLU A 105 0.48 -6.09 -10.80
CA GLU A 105 1.81 -6.69 -10.92
C GLU A 105 2.06 -7.83 -9.91
N GLY A 106 1.15 -8.03 -8.95
CA GLY A 106 1.26 -9.07 -7.93
C GLY A 106 2.32 -8.80 -6.85
N ILE A 107 2.82 -7.56 -6.74
CA ILE A 107 3.84 -7.17 -5.76
C ILE A 107 3.22 -6.72 -4.42
N LEU A 108 1.93 -6.39 -4.41
CA LEU A 108 1.23 -5.82 -3.25
C LEU A 108 -0.13 -6.49 -3.03
N VAL A 109 -0.41 -6.92 -1.79
CA VAL A 109 -1.74 -7.39 -1.40
C VAL A 109 -2.60 -6.21 -0.96
N VAL A 110 -3.76 -6.02 -1.57
CA VAL A 110 -4.66 -4.91 -1.24
C VAL A 110 -5.86 -5.40 -0.47
N ILE A 111 -6.14 -4.75 0.67
CA ILE A 111 -7.33 -4.99 1.48
C ILE A 111 -8.17 -3.71 1.47
N PRO A 112 -9.32 -3.69 0.77
CA PRO A 112 -10.22 -2.56 0.79
C PRO A 112 -11.01 -2.53 2.11
N ILE A 113 -11.07 -1.36 2.75
CA ILE A 113 -11.86 -1.11 3.96
C ILE A 113 -12.89 -0.02 3.63
N PHE A 114 -14.17 -0.33 3.81
CA PHE A 114 -15.26 0.60 3.53
C PHE A 114 -15.75 1.25 4.85
N TYR A 115 -15.22 2.43 5.16
CA TYR A 115 -15.55 3.14 6.39
C TYR A 115 -16.77 4.06 6.17
N LYS A 116 -17.93 3.63 6.68
CA LYS A 116 -19.22 4.36 6.59
C LYS A 116 -19.61 4.73 5.14
N VAL A 117 -19.17 3.94 4.17
CA VAL A 117 -19.55 4.04 2.76
C VAL A 117 -19.93 2.66 2.26
N ASP A 118 -20.90 2.59 1.35
CA ASP A 118 -21.28 1.32 0.74
C ASP A 118 -20.29 0.94 -0.37
N PRO A 119 -19.86 -0.33 -0.48
CA PRO A 119 -18.98 -0.76 -1.57
C PRO A 119 -19.54 -0.46 -2.96
N SER A 120 -20.86 -0.49 -3.14
CA SER A 120 -21.52 -0.16 -4.42
C SER A 120 -21.42 1.33 -4.74
N THR A 121 -21.37 2.19 -3.73
CA THR A 121 -21.13 3.63 -3.88
C THR A 121 -19.72 3.88 -4.40
N VAL A 122 -18.72 3.23 -3.81
CA VAL A 122 -17.32 3.33 -4.25
C VAL A 122 -17.14 2.77 -5.66
N ARG A 123 -17.63 1.55 -5.91
CA ARG A 123 -17.47 0.86 -7.20
C ARG A 123 -18.11 1.61 -8.37
N ASN A 124 -19.26 2.24 -8.15
CA ASN A 124 -20.02 2.91 -9.20
C ASN A 124 -19.94 4.44 -9.12
N LEU A 125 -19.06 4.99 -8.26
CA LEU A 125 -18.89 6.43 -8.05
C LEU A 125 -20.22 7.17 -7.86
N LYS A 126 -21.01 6.76 -6.87
CA LYS A 126 -22.35 7.32 -6.63
C LYS A 126 -22.34 8.40 -5.55
N GLY A 127 -23.29 9.34 -5.65
CA GLY A 127 -23.54 10.40 -4.67
C GLY A 127 -22.28 11.20 -4.33
N ASP A 128 -22.25 11.74 -3.12
CA ASP A 128 -21.17 12.59 -2.62
C ASP A 128 -19.76 12.00 -2.79
N PHE A 129 -19.61 10.67 -2.81
CA PHE A 129 -18.32 10.04 -3.06
C PHE A 129 -17.85 10.28 -4.50
N GLY A 130 -18.74 10.08 -5.49
CA GLY A 130 -18.43 10.29 -6.90
C GLY A 130 -18.42 11.76 -7.30
N ASP A 131 -19.29 12.57 -6.70
CA ASP A 131 -19.45 13.99 -7.04
C ASP A 131 -18.24 14.86 -6.62
N LYS A 132 -17.42 14.36 -5.69
CA LYS A 132 -16.20 15.03 -5.18
C LYS A 132 -14.92 14.61 -5.92
N LEU A 133 -15.01 13.72 -6.90
CA LEU A 133 -13.89 13.24 -7.72
C LEU A 133 -13.40 14.30 -8.72
#